data_AF-A0A1N6RVU7-F1
#
_entry.id   AF-A0A1N6RVU7-F1
#
_cell.length_a   1.000
_cell.length_b   1.000
_cell.length_c   1.000
_cell.angle_alpha   90.00
_cell.angle_beta   90.00
_cell.angle_gamma   90.00
#
_symmetry.space_group_name_H-M   'P 1'
#
loop_
_entity.id
_entity.type
_entity.pdbx_description
1 polymer ?
#
loop_
_entity_poly.entity_id
_entity_poly.type
_entity_poly.pdbx_seq_one_letter_code
_entity_poly.pdbx_strand_id
1 'polypeptide(L)'
;MHGVGDEADLEAILKPGGSLEAAKKAKAMGKVKHIGITGHGQPDVLIKALKTDEFEVMMTHFNYFDKFNFPKLETELLPLLKEKNIGTLCMKPLADGFLWQNVEDAFRYVFSLPVDTVVTGMNNQEMLEMDLKLAEEFEPMTEAEKAELFTNAEELGDYICRQCDNCSVSNKFGENIKDLFRMEGYFDRQMYDGRPRNPADYALRDRLRFWFSDRELAEKRYKKLELKAADLLEKEAEFKACKYGLDVKNKLEIVDYKLGESEIMK
;
A
#
# COMPACT_ATOMS: atom_id res chain seq x y z
N MET A 1 -19.23 -1.30 -6.89
CA MET A 1 -19.21 -1.01 -5.45
C MET A 1 -17.97 -0.20 -5.17
N HIS A 2 -18.10 0.92 -4.48
CA HIS A 2 -17.02 1.89 -4.36
C HIS A 2 -16.55 1.98 -2.92
N GLY A 3 -15.23 2.06 -2.73
CA GLY A 3 -14.59 2.38 -1.45
C GLY A 3 -14.91 1.38 -0.34
N VAL A 4 -14.94 0.08 -0.65
CA VAL A 4 -15.21 -0.97 0.34
C VAL A 4 -14.00 -1.10 1.25
N GLY A 5 -14.13 -0.66 2.50
CA GLY A 5 -13.02 -0.56 3.46
C GLY A 5 -12.95 -1.70 4.45
N ASP A 6 -14.10 -2.23 4.87
CA ASP A 6 -14.13 -3.28 5.90
C ASP A 6 -15.19 -4.37 5.67
N GLU A 7 -15.21 -5.37 6.55
CA GLU A 7 -16.16 -6.48 6.45
C GLU A 7 -17.61 -6.04 6.59
N ALA A 8 -17.90 -4.96 7.33
CA ALA A 8 -19.26 -4.45 7.51
C ALA A 8 -19.78 -3.81 6.21
N ASP A 9 -18.92 -3.09 5.48
CA ASP A 9 -19.23 -2.59 4.13
C ASP A 9 -19.58 -3.74 3.19
N LEU A 10 -18.74 -4.79 3.16
CA LEU A 10 -18.96 -5.95 2.31
C LEU A 10 -20.25 -6.69 2.67
N GLU A 11 -20.52 -6.90 3.95
CA GLU A 11 -21.76 -7.51 4.43
C GLU A 11 -22.99 -6.68 4.02
N ALA A 12 -22.92 -5.36 4.14
CA ALA A 12 -24.01 -4.47 3.71
C ALA A 12 -24.26 -4.52 2.20
N ILE A 13 -23.22 -4.74 1.39
CA ILE A 13 -23.31 -4.92 -0.06
C ILE A 13 -23.99 -6.25 -0.41
N LEU A 14 -23.61 -7.35 0.26
CA LEU A 14 -23.99 -8.72 -0.09
C LEU A 14 -25.32 -9.19 0.52
N LYS A 15 -25.75 -8.61 1.65
CA LYS A 15 -26.98 -9.03 2.34
C LYS A 15 -28.22 -8.86 1.45
N PRO A 16 -29.33 -9.57 1.75
CA PRO A 16 -30.60 -9.33 1.07
C PRO A 16 -31.03 -7.87 1.10
N GLY A 17 -31.44 -7.34 -0.05
CA GLY A 17 -31.72 -5.91 -0.24
C GLY A 17 -30.49 -4.99 -0.29
N GLY A 18 -29.28 -5.57 -0.28
CA GLY A 18 -28.01 -4.85 -0.42
C GLY A 18 -27.76 -4.30 -1.83
N SER A 19 -26.73 -3.49 -1.97
CA SER A 19 -26.43 -2.80 -3.23
C SER A 19 -26.03 -3.72 -4.37
N LEU A 20 -25.53 -4.93 -4.09
CA LEU A 20 -25.21 -5.93 -5.12
C LEU A 20 -26.46 -6.38 -5.89
N GLU A 21 -27.61 -6.54 -5.23
CA GLU A 21 -28.85 -6.91 -5.91
C GLU A 21 -29.27 -5.86 -6.94
N ALA A 22 -29.12 -4.58 -6.59
CA ALA A 22 -29.40 -3.47 -7.51
C ALA A 22 -28.45 -3.49 -8.71
N ALA A 23 -27.17 -3.77 -8.50
CA ALA A 23 -26.19 -3.92 -9.58
C ALA A 23 -26.49 -5.12 -10.49
N LYS A 24 -26.87 -6.27 -9.92
CA LYS A 24 -27.31 -7.45 -10.68
C LYS A 24 -28.55 -7.17 -11.52
N LYS A 25 -29.54 -6.46 -10.96
CA LYS A 25 -30.73 -6.00 -11.72
C LYS A 25 -30.33 -5.06 -12.85
N ALA A 26 -29.46 -4.09 -12.60
CA ALA A 26 -28.96 -3.19 -13.64
C ALA A 26 -28.22 -3.94 -14.76
N LYS A 27 -27.43 -4.98 -14.44
CA LYS A 27 -26.76 -5.84 -15.41
C LYS A 27 -27.76 -6.66 -16.23
N ALA A 28 -28.75 -7.28 -15.59
CA ALA A 28 -29.81 -8.03 -16.27
C ALA A 28 -30.65 -7.15 -17.22
N MET A 29 -30.82 -5.87 -16.88
CA MET A 29 -31.46 -4.87 -17.75
C MET A 29 -30.54 -4.35 -18.87
N GLY A 30 -29.29 -4.78 -18.94
CA GLY A 30 -28.31 -4.31 -19.93
C GLY A 30 -27.77 -2.90 -19.70
N LYS A 31 -28.02 -2.29 -18.52
CA LYS A 31 -27.54 -0.93 -18.20
C LYS A 31 -26.05 -0.87 -17.88
N VAL A 32 -25.50 -1.97 -17.37
CA VAL A 32 -24.07 -2.16 -17.10
C VAL A 32 -23.64 -3.52 -17.64
N LYS A 33 -22.39 -3.62 -18.08
CA LYS A 33 -21.83 -4.88 -18.63
C LYS A 33 -21.16 -5.75 -17.57
N HIS A 34 -20.49 -5.12 -16.61
CA HIS A 34 -19.71 -5.80 -15.58
C HIS A 34 -19.98 -5.17 -14.21
N ILE A 35 -19.91 -5.98 -13.15
CA ILE A 35 -20.03 -5.52 -11.77
C ILE A 35 -18.64 -5.51 -11.15
N GLY A 36 -18.19 -4.34 -10.71
CA GLY A 36 -16.87 -4.16 -10.11
C GLY A 36 -16.90 -3.77 -8.63
N ILE A 37 -15.76 -3.91 -7.97
CA ILE A 37 -15.50 -3.49 -6.59
C ILE A 37 -14.22 -2.64 -6.52
N THR A 38 -14.17 -1.69 -5.60
CA THR A 38 -12.98 -0.87 -5.36
C THR A 38 -12.69 -0.76 -3.87
N GLY A 39 -11.43 -0.57 -3.50
CA GLY A 39 -10.99 -0.37 -2.12
C GLY A 39 -9.66 0.37 -2.05
N HIS A 40 -9.24 0.69 -0.83
CA HIS A 40 -8.01 1.42 -0.54
C HIS A 40 -7.28 0.77 0.64
N GLY A 41 -6.00 1.09 0.81
CA GLY A 41 -5.20 0.57 1.92
C GLY A 41 -5.08 -0.95 1.90
N GLN A 42 -5.33 -1.56 3.05
CA GLN A 42 -5.19 -2.99 3.28
C GLN A 42 -6.23 -3.80 2.47
N PRO A 43 -5.81 -4.77 1.61
CA PRO A 43 -6.71 -5.47 0.67
C PRO A 43 -7.52 -6.67 1.23
N ASP A 44 -7.55 -6.96 2.52
CA ASP A 44 -8.12 -8.19 3.09
C ASP A 44 -9.64 -8.28 2.76
N VAL A 45 -10.36 -7.16 2.81
CA VAL A 45 -11.77 -7.10 2.41
C VAL A 45 -11.97 -7.34 0.91
N LEU A 46 -11.08 -6.83 0.06
CA LEU A 46 -11.14 -7.06 -1.38
C LEU A 46 -10.88 -8.53 -1.70
N ILE A 47 -9.89 -9.14 -1.05
CA ILE A 47 -9.61 -10.58 -1.17
C ILE A 47 -10.83 -11.40 -0.75
N LYS A 48 -11.49 -11.04 0.37
CA LYS A 48 -12.75 -11.69 0.81
C LYS A 48 -13.87 -11.51 -0.21
N ALA A 49 -14.04 -10.30 -0.75
CA ALA A 49 -15.06 -9.99 -1.74
C ALA A 49 -14.87 -10.79 -3.05
N LEU A 50 -13.64 -10.89 -3.56
CA LEU A 50 -13.35 -11.62 -4.79
C LEU A 50 -13.57 -13.13 -4.65
N LYS A 51 -13.46 -13.68 -3.44
CA LYS A 51 -13.79 -15.08 -3.15
C LYS A 51 -15.29 -15.40 -3.18
N THR A 52 -16.15 -14.39 -3.29
CA THR A 52 -17.61 -14.58 -3.44
C THR A 52 -18.05 -14.82 -4.88
N ASP A 53 -17.16 -14.61 -5.85
CA ASP A 53 -17.44 -14.70 -7.30
C ASP A 53 -18.50 -13.71 -7.81
N GLU A 54 -18.79 -12.65 -7.04
CA GLU A 54 -19.81 -11.64 -7.37
C GLU A 54 -19.30 -10.46 -8.19
N PHE A 55 -17.98 -10.34 -8.36
CA PHE A 55 -17.32 -9.21 -9.00
C PHE A 55 -16.46 -9.67 -10.17
N GLU A 56 -16.49 -8.92 -11.27
CA GLU A 56 -15.76 -9.19 -12.52
C GLU A 56 -14.61 -8.20 -12.74
N VAL A 57 -14.62 -7.08 -12.02
CA VAL A 57 -13.63 -5.99 -12.14
C VAL A 57 -13.24 -5.52 -10.74
N MET A 58 -11.96 -5.27 -10.51
CA MET A 58 -11.44 -4.74 -9.26
C MET A 58 -10.58 -3.51 -9.52
N MET A 59 -10.79 -2.44 -8.77
CA MET A 59 -9.91 -1.27 -8.77
C MET A 59 -9.30 -1.01 -7.38
N THR A 60 -7.98 -1.01 -7.29
CA THR A 60 -7.23 -0.63 -6.07
C THR A 60 -5.95 0.10 -6.46
N HIS A 61 -5.17 0.50 -5.47
CA HIS A 61 -3.90 1.17 -5.67
C HIS A 61 -2.74 0.19 -5.82
N PHE A 62 -1.85 0.46 -6.78
CA PHE A 62 -0.54 -0.19 -6.90
C PHE A 62 0.49 0.88 -7.24
N ASN A 63 1.62 0.87 -6.53
CA ASN A 63 2.80 1.70 -6.77
C ASN A 63 3.96 1.18 -5.90
N TYR A 64 5.19 1.57 -6.20
CA TYR A 64 6.36 1.02 -5.51
C TYR A 64 6.45 1.44 -4.03
N PHE A 65 5.75 2.49 -3.61
CA PHE A 65 5.70 2.91 -2.21
C PHE A 65 4.70 2.07 -1.40
N ASP A 66 3.46 1.97 -1.88
CA ASP A 66 2.40 1.22 -1.21
C ASP A 66 2.63 -0.30 -1.27
N LYS A 67 3.48 -0.81 -2.17
CA LYS A 67 4.03 -2.18 -2.09
C LYS A 67 4.58 -2.48 -0.69
N PHE A 68 5.29 -1.52 -0.09
CA PHE A 68 5.96 -1.73 1.19
C PHE A 68 5.05 -1.47 2.39
N ASN A 69 4.01 -0.63 2.22
CA ASN A 69 3.02 -0.35 3.24
C ASN A 69 1.92 -1.41 3.29
N PHE A 70 1.51 -1.94 2.13
CA PHE A 70 0.46 -2.94 1.96
C PHE A 70 0.92 -4.12 1.07
N PRO A 71 1.91 -4.93 1.50
CA PRO A 71 2.50 -5.99 0.68
C PRO A 71 1.51 -6.96 0.04
N LYS A 72 0.40 -7.24 0.74
CA LYS A 72 -0.68 -8.12 0.26
C LYS A 72 -1.31 -7.70 -1.06
N LEU A 73 -1.21 -6.43 -1.45
CA LEU A 73 -1.68 -5.96 -2.75
C LEU A 73 -1.03 -6.79 -3.86
N GLU A 74 0.28 -6.99 -3.78
CA GLU A 74 1.02 -7.70 -4.82
C GLU A 74 1.28 -9.16 -4.47
N THR A 75 1.41 -9.52 -3.19
CA THR A 75 1.74 -10.91 -2.80
C THR A 75 0.51 -11.83 -2.73
N GLU A 76 -0.70 -11.29 -2.55
CA GLU A 76 -1.93 -12.08 -2.42
C GLU A 76 -3.02 -11.64 -3.42
N LEU A 77 -3.31 -10.33 -3.48
CA LEU A 77 -4.42 -9.82 -4.29
C LEU A 77 -4.14 -9.94 -5.79
N LEU A 78 -2.98 -9.50 -6.30
CA LEU A 78 -2.64 -9.65 -7.73
C LEU A 78 -2.69 -11.12 -8.22
N PRO A 79 -2.08 -12.11 -7.52
CA PRO A 79 -2.23 -13.51 -7.87
C PRO A 79 -3.69 -13.98 -7.94
N LEU A 80 -4.52 -13.58 -6.96
CA LEU A 80 -5.93 -13.96 -6.91
C LEU A 80 -6.72 -13.40 -8.11
N LEU A 81 -6.47 -12.14 -8.51
CA LEU A 81 -7.12 -11.54 -9.67
C LEU A 81 -6.80 -12.29 -10.95
N LYS A 82 -5.53 -12.67 -11.11
CA LYS A 82 -5.06 -13.44 -12.27
C LYS A 82 -5.68 -14.84 -12.29
N GLU A 83 -5.71 -15.52 -11.15
CA GLU A 83 -6.34 -16.84 -11.00
C GLU A 83 -7.83 -16.81 -11.38
N LYS A 84 -8.53 -15.77 -10.93
CA LYS A 84 -9.97 -15.60 -11.16
C LYS A 84 -10.34 -14.88 -12.45
N ASN A 85 -9.36 -14.48 -13.26
CA ASN A 85 -9.56 -13.72 -14.50
C ASN A 85 -10.42 -12.46 -14.30
N ILE A 86 -10.07 -11.67 -13.28
CA ILE A 86 -10.75 -10.43 -12.90
C ILE A 86 -10.08 -9.23 -13.58
N GLY A 87 -10.87 -8.36 -14.21
CA GLY A 87 -10.35 -7.12 -14.79
C GLY A 87 -9.73 -6.24 -13.70
N THR A 88 -8.46 -5.89 -13.85
CA THR A 88 -7.64 -5.26 -12.81
C THR A 88 -7.28 -3.83 -13.18
N LEU A 89 -7.84 -2.88 -12.45
CA LEU A 89 -7.60 -1.46 -12.61
C LEU A 89 -6.66 -0.97 -11.50
N CYS A 90 -5.52 -0.42 -11.88
CA CYS A 90 -4.60 0.25 -10.97
C CYS A 90 -4.92 1.73 -10.90
N MET A 91 -5.38 2.23 -9.76
CA MET A 91 -5.40 3.67 -9.48
C MET A 91 -4.14 4.10 -8.72
N LYS A 92 -3.90 5.41 -8.65
CA LYS A 92 -2.84 6.02 -7.83
C LYS A 92 -1.42 5.50 -8.17
N PRO A 93 -1.03 5.47 -9.46
CA PRO A 93 0.33 5.05 -9.84
C PRO A 93 1.41 5.94 -9.19
N LEU A 94 1.08 7.21 -8.91
CA LEU A 94 1.97 8.17 -8.24
C LEU A 94 1.76 8.26 -6.72
N ALA A 95 1.10 7.28 -6.09
CA ALA A 95 0.80 7.25 -4.66
C ALA A 95 0.15 8.55 -4.13
N ASP A 96 -0.90 9.02 -4.82
CA ASP A 96 -1.62 10.26 -4.53
C ASP A 96 -0.76 11.54 -4.67
N GLY A 97 0.30 11.47 -5.49
CA GLY A 97 1.24 12.56 -5.73
C GLY A 97 2.47 12.52 -4.83
N PHE A 98 2.62 11.49 -3.98
CA PHE A 98 3.84 11.32 -3.20
C PHE A 98 5.06 11.03 -4.09
N LEU A 99 4.89 10.23 -5.16
CA LEU A 99 5.97 9.83 -6.09
C LEU A 99 6.24 10.83 -7.21
N TRP A 100 6.17 12.13 -6.88
CA TRP A 100 6.28 13.20 -7.87
C TRP A 100 7.72 13.44 -8.37
N GLN A 101 8.73 12.91 -7.70
CA GLN A 101 10.14 13.10 -8.10
C GLN A 101 10.60 12.04 -9.10
N ASN A 102 9.95 10.87 -9.13
CA ASN A 102 10.28 9.76 -10.03
C ASN A 102 9.05 9.30 -10.82
N VAL A 103 8.40 10.22 -11.53
CA VAL A 103 7.12 9.99 -12.23
C VAL A 103 7.22 8.88 -13.28
N GLU A 104 8.23 8.93 -14.14
CA GLU A 104 8.44 7.93 -15.21
C GLU A 104 8.61 6.52 -14.63
N ASP A 105 9.46 6.36 -13.62
CA ASP A 105 9.67 5.08 -12.94
C ASP A 105 8.42 4.61 -12.19
N ALA A 106 7.65 5.52 -11.59
CA ALA A 106 6.40 5.17 -10.92
C ALA A 106 5.37 4.58 -11.90
N PHE A 107 5.22 5.19 -13.09
CA PHE A 107 4.36 4.63 -14.14
C PHE A 107 4.91 3.32 -14.68
N ARG A 108 6.20 3.29 -15.03
CA ARG A 108 6.87 2.10 -15.60
C ARG A 108 6.81 0.92 -14.62
N TYR A 109 6.94 1.17 -13.32
CA TYR A 109 6.73 0.16 -12.28
C TYR A 109 5.33 -0.46 -12.36
N VAL A 110 4.28 0.37 -12.40
CA VAL A 110 2.89 -0.10 -12.47
C VAL A 110 2.60 -0.82 -13.78
N PHE A 111 3.09 -0.32 -14.91
CA PHE A 111 2.96 -0.98 -16.21
C PHE A 111 3.68 -2.34 -16.27
N SER A 112 4.64 -2.57 -15.37
CA SER A 112 5.33 -3.86 -15.23
C SER A 112 4.57 -4.88 -14.37
N LEU A 113 3.47 -4.47 -13.74
CA LEU A 113 2.58 -5.35 -12.98
C LEU A 113 1.52 -5.98 -13.89
N PRO A 114 0.95 -7.15 -13.54
CA PRO A 114 -0.15 -7.77 -14.27
C PRO A 114 -1.48 -7.02 -14.02
N VAL A 115 -1.56 -5.77 -14.44
CA VAL A 115 -2.77 -4.92 -14.38
C VAL A 115 -3.29 -4.67 -15.80
N ASP A 116 -4.60 -4.59 -15.97
CA ASP A 116 -5.22 -4.42 -17.30
C ASP A 116 -5.37 -2.94 -17.69
N THR A 117 -5.42 -2.03 -16.72
CA THR A 117 -5.59 -0.59 -16.96
C THR A 117 -5.01 0.21 -15.81
N VAL A 118 -4.31 1.30 -16.14
CA VAL A 118 -3.88 2.30 -15.16
C VAL A 118 -4.80 3.52 -15.24
N VAL A 119 -5.30 3.94 -14.08
CA VAL A 119 -6.17 5.09 -13.89
C VAL A 119 -5.37 6.17 -13.17
N THR A 120 -4.92 7.16 -13.94
CA THR A 120 -4.19 8.33 -13.45
C THR A 120 -5.01 9.61 -13.63
N GLY A 121 -4.68 10.65 -12.85
CA GLY A 121 -5.33 11.95 -12.93
C GLY A 121 -4.40 12.98 -13.58
N MET A 122 -4.95 13.83 -14.43
CA MET A 122 -4.25 14.90 -15.12
C MET A 122 -5.00 16.22 -14.93
N ASN A 123 -4.29 17.28 -14.56
CA ASN A 123 -4.89 18.59 -14.30
C ASN A 123 -4.70 19.59 -15.45
N ASN A 124 -3.84 19.26 -16.42
CA ASN A 124 -3.56 20.08 -17.58
C ASN A 124 -3.16 19.21 -18.79
N GLN A 125 -3.03 19.87 -19.95
CA GLN A 125 -2.69 19.23 -21.21
C GLN A 125 -1.28 18.61 -21.20
N GLU A 126 -0.30 19.25 -20.56
CA GLU A 126 1.07 18.76 -20.47
C GLU A 126 1.15 17.42 -19.72
N MET A 127 0.39 17.28 -18.63
CA MET A 127 0.27 16.03 -17.89
C MET A 127 -0.38 14.93 -18.73
N LEU A 128 -1.43 15.26 -19.49
CA LEU A 128 -2.07 14.31 -20.39
C LEU A 128 -1.09 13.81 -21.46
N GLU A 129 -0.33 14.71 -22.08
CA GLU A 129 0.66 14.36 -23.10
C GLU A 129 1.79 13.50 -22.53
N MET A 130 2.24 13.80 -21.31
CA MET A 130 3.22 12.97 -20.61
C MET A 130 2.67 11.58 -20.28
N ASP A 131 1.45 11.48 -19.74
CA ASP A 131 0.80 10.21 -19.39
C ASP A 131 0.63 9.32 -20.65
N LEU A 132 0.21 9.92 -21.78
CA LEU A 132 0.09 9.22 -23.06
C LEU A 132 1.44 8.71 -23.57
N LYS A 133 2.47 9.57 -23.55
CA LYS A 133 3.81 9.18 -23.95
C LYS A 133 4.35 8.01 -23.12
N LEU A 134 4.17 8.06 -21.80
CA LEU A 134 4.58 6.98 -20.89
C LEU A 134 3.82 5.68 -21.20
N ALA A 135 2.53 5.75 -21.50
CA ALA A 135 1.74 4.57 -21.86
C ALA A 135 2.10 3.99 -23.23
N GLU A 136 2.57 4.80 -24.18
CA GLU A 136 2.94 4.38 -25.54
C GLU A 136 4.37 3.83 -25.63
N GLU A 137 5.29 4.36 -24.82
CA GLU A 137 6.73 4.09 -24.95
C GLU A 137 7.31 3.19 -23.84
N PHE A 138 6.52 2.73 -22.87
CA PHE A 138 7.07 1.96 -21.75
C PHE A 138 7.65 0.61 -22.17
N GLU A 139 8.75 0.24 -21.51
CA GLU A 139 9.27 -1.12 -21.47
C GLU A 139 9.12 -1.66 -20.05
N PRO A 140 8.60 -2.88 -19.83
CA PRO A 140 8.51 -3.44 -18.49
C PRO A 140 9.87 -3.48 -17.78
N MET A 141 9.90 -3.10 -16.50
CA MET A 141 11.08 -3.21 -15.64
C MET A 141 11.42 -4.67 -15.37
N THR A 142 12.71 -4.96 -15.50
CA THR A 142 13.32 -6.17 -14.95
C THR A 142 13.36 -6.13 -13.43
N GLU A 143 13.57 -7.29 -12.80
CA GLU A 143 13.73 -7.36 -11.34
C GLU A 143 14.97 -6.60 -10.83
N ALA A 144 16.02 -6.48 -11.66
CA ALA A 144 17.20 -5.69 -11.33
C ALA A 144 16.87 -4.19 -11.32
N GLU A 145 16.15 -3.68 -12.32
CA GLU A 145 15.71 -2.29 -12.36
C GLU A 145 14.75 -1.94 -11.22
N LYS A 146 13.82 -2.85 -10.87
CA LYS A 146 12.97 -2.67 -9.67
C LYS A 146 13.82 -2.59 -8.40
N ALA A 147 14.82 -3.45 -8.26
CA ALA A 147 15.70 -3.43 -7.09
C ALA A 147 16.53 -2.13 -7.02
N GLU A 148 16.96 -1.61 -8.16
CA GLU A 148 17.64 -0.31 -8.26
C GLU A 148 16.69 0.84 -7.87
N LEU A 149 15.47 0.86 -8.41
CA LEU A 149 14.43 1.82 -8.04
C LEU A 149 14.17 1.83 -6.52
N PHE A 150 14.02 0.65 -5.91
CA PHE A 150 13.75 0.55 -4.46
C PHE A 150 14.93 1.03 -3.60
N THR A 151 16.14 1.03 -4.16
CA THR A 151 17.36 1.50 -3.51
C THR A 151 17.49 3.02 -3.63
N ASN A 152 17.18 3.57 -4.81
CA ASN A 152 17.57 4.93 -5.17
C ASN A 152 16.41 5.94 -5.18
N ALA A 153 15.13 5.50 -5.14
CA ALA A 153 13.99 6.41 -5.15
C ALA A 153 14.00 7.33 -3.92
N GLU A 154 14.11 8.64 -4.19
CA GLU A 154 14.18 9.72 -3.19
C GLU A 154 13.01 9.65 -2.20
N GLU A 155 11.80 9.33 -2.67
CA GLU A 155 10.60 9.31 -1.83
C GLU A 155 10.62 8.20 -0.77
N LEU A 156 11.31 7.08 -1.05
CA LEU A 156 11.50 6.00 -0.10
C LEU A 156 12.56 6.33 0.94
N GLY A 157 13.59 7.10 0.53
CA GLY A 157 14.68 7.58 1.37
C GLY A 157 15.31 6.49 2.23
N ASP A 158 15.76 6.85 3.42
CA ASP A 158 16.33 5.95 4.42
C ASP A 158 15.33 5.60 5.55
N TYR A 159 14.03 5.84 5.39
CA TYR A 159 13.05 5.57 6.47
C TYR A 159 12.01 4.49 6.14
N ILE A 160 11.58 4.40 4.88
CA ILE A 160 10.56 3.42 4.48
C ILE A 160 11.16 2.01 4.56
N CYS A 161 10.57 1.11 5.34
CA CYS A 161 11.02 -0.28 5.39
C CYS A 161 10.62 -0.99 4.09
N ARG A 162 11.59 -1.58 3.38
CA ARG A 162 11.38 -2.31 2.12
C ARG A 162 10.84 -3.74 2.32
N GLN A 163 10.48 -4.12 3.54
CA GLN A 163 9.97 -5.46 3.90
C GLN A 163 10.90 -6.63 3.47
N CYS A 164 12.21 -6.39 3.37
CA CYS A 164 13.21 -7.38 2.99
C CYS A 164 13.84 -8.09 4.21
N ASP A 165 14.61 -9.15 3.97
CA ASP A 165 15.27 -9.96 5.00
C ASP A 165 16.72 -9.55 5.35
N ASN A 166 17.15 -8.34 4.99
CA ASN A 166 18.59 -8.00 5.00
C ASN A 166 19.14 -7.35 6.30
N CYS A 167 18.32 -7.00 7.29
CA CYS A 167 18.82 -6.42 8.55
C CYS A 167 19.08 -7.49 9.63
N SER A 168 20.05 -7.26 10.53
CA SER A 168 20.42 -8.24 11.58
C SER A 168 19.24 -8.66 12.45
N VAL A 169 18.39 -7.69 12.79
CA VAL A 169 17.22 -7.91 13.63
C VAL A 169 16.19 -8.80 12.90
N SER A 170 16.03 -8.63 11.58
CA SER A 170 15.21 -9.55 10.77
C SER A 170 15.77 -10.97 10.74
N ASN A 171 17.10 -11.16 10.74
CA ASN A 171 17.66 -12.52 10.79
C ASN A 171 17.40 -13.23 12.13
N LYS A 172 17.29 -12.47 13.22
CA LYS A 172 17.05 -13.02 14.57
C LYS A 172 15.56 -13.19 14.88
N PHE A 173 14.73 -12.23 14.48
CA PHE A 173 13.31 -12.17 14.83
C PHE A 173 12.36 -12.43 13.65
N GLY A 174 12.88 -12.55 12.42
CA GLY A 174 12.13 -12.96 11.23
C GLY A 174 10.99 -12.01 10.87
N GLU A 175 9.83 -12.60 10.59
CA GLU A 175 8.59 -11.88 10.29
C GLU A 175 8.14 -10.95 11.41
N ASN A 176 8.54 -11.20 12.68
CA ASN A 176 8.08 -10.40 13.80
C ASN A 176 8.48 -8.93 13.70
N ILE A 177 9.68 -8.59 13.19
CA ILE A 177 10.05 -7.18 12.98
C ILE A 177 9.34 -6.57 11.77
N LYS A 178 9.17 -7.37 10.70
CA LYS A 178 8.48 -6.90 9.49
C LYS A 178 7.02 -6.58 9.79
N ASP A 179 6.38 -7.37 10.64
CA ASP A 179 5.02 -7.13 11.13
C ASP A 179 4.90 -5.77 11.82
N LEU A 180 5.87 -5.37 12.65
CA LEU A 180 5.88 -4.07 13.31
C LEU A 180 5.90 -2.92 12.28
N PHE A 181 6.82 -2.97 11.32
CA PHE A 181 6.91 -1.95 10.27
C PHE A 181 5.73 -1.98 9.29
N ARG A 182 5.09 -3.14 9.13
CA ARG A 182 3.85 -3.27 8.36
C ARG A 182 2.68 -2.62 9.10
N MET A 183 2.60 -2.77 10.42
CA MET A 183 1.60 -2.05 11.22
C MET A 183 1.80 -0.54 11.12
N GLU A 184 3.03 -0.05 11.12
CA GLU A 184 3.31 1.36 10.86
C GLU A 184 2.86 1.78 9.44
N GLY A 185 3.11 0.94 8.43
CA GLY A 185 2.60 1.12 7.07
C GLY A 185 1.07 1.23 7.01
N TYR A 186 0.36 0.41 7.77
CA TYR A 186 -1.10 0.51 7.89
C TYR A 186 -1.54 1.75 8.67
N PHE A 187 -0.78 2.14 9.68
CA PHE A 187 -1.12 3.25 10.56
C PHE A 187 -1.04 4.59 9.82
N ASP A 188 0.08 4.85 9.15
CA ASP A 188 0.31 6.15 8.49
C ASP A 188 1.17 6.10 7.22
N ARG A 189 1.22 4.93 6.55
CA ARG A 189 2.04 4.68 5.34
C ARG A 189 3.53 4.94 5.58
N GLN A 190 4.00 4.84 6.83
CA GLN A 190 5.37 5.18 7.24
C GLN A 190 5.78 6.62 6.89
N MET A 191 4.83 7.55 6.82
CA MET A 191 5.11 8.92 6.37
C MET A 191 5.63 9.85 7.47
N TYR A 192 5.29 9.61 8.73
CA TYR A 192 5.87 10.34 9.87
C TYR A 192 7.11 9.61 10.40
N ASP A 193 8.26 10.27 10.36
CA ASP A 193 9.56 9.70 10.78
C ASP A 193 10.23 10.48 11.91
N GLY A 194 9.53 11.48 12.47
CA GLY A 194 10.04 12.33 13.55
C GLY A 194 11.11 13.35 13.13
N ARG A 195 11.48 13.42 11.84
CA ARG A 195 12.56 14.29 11.37
C ARG A 195 12.02 15.65 10.93
N PRO A 196 12.74 16.76 11.23
CA PRO A 196 12.37 18.07 10.72
C PRO A 196 12.53 18.09 9.19
N ARG A 197 11.50 18.57 8.50
CA ARG A 197 11.42 18.64 7.03
C ARG A 197 11.09 20.05 6.59
N ASN A 198 11.31 20.34 5.30
CA ASN A 198 10.83 21.59 4.74
C ASN A 198 9.28 21.64 4.76
N PRO A 199 8.65 22.83 4.78
CA PRO A 199 7.20 22.94 4.94
C PRO A 199 6.37 22.22 3.86
N ALA A 200 6.86 22.15 2.62
CA ALA A 200 6.12 21.53 1.51
C ALA A 200 6.10 20.00 1.65
N ASP A 201 7.25 19.38 1.92
CA ASP A 201 7.35 17.93 2.16
C ASP A 201 6.60 17.52 3.44
N TYR A 202 6.70 18.32 4.51
CA TYR A 202 5.90 18.12 5.71
C TYR A 202 4.39 18.11 5.41
N ALA A 203 3.89 19.13 4.70
CA ALA A 203 2.46 19.24 4.39
C ALA A 203 1.97 18.11 3.48
N LEU A 204 2.77 17.69 2.50
CA LEU A 204 2.45 16.57 1.61
C LEU A 204 2.31 15.27 2.41
N ARG A 205 3.31 14.95 3.25
CA ARG A 205 3.30 13.73 4.08
C ARG A 205 2.18 13.76 5.10
N ASP A 206 1.98 14.87 5.81
CA ASP A 206 0.94 14.96 6.82
C ASP A 206 -0.47 14.80 6.23
N ARG A 207 -0.70 15.33 5.02
CA ARG A 207 -1.94 15.12 4.26
C ARG A 207 -2.16 13.66 3.89
N LEU A 208 -1.12 12.95 3.46
CA LEU A 208 -1.24 11.63 2.85
C LEU A 208 -1.08 10.46 3.83
N ARG A 209 -0.56 10.71 5.03
CA ARG A 209 -0.23 9.64 6.00
C ARG A 209 -1.46 8.82 6.40
N PHE A 210 -2.61 9.46 6.62
CA PHE A 210 -3.87 8.78 7.01
C PHE A 210 -4.84 8.55 5.86
N TRP A 211 -4.36 8.64 4.61
CA TRP A 211 -5.23 8.70 3.41
C TRP A 211 -6.16 7.49 3.23
N PHE A 212 -5.79 6.32 3.75
CA PHE A 212 -6.58 5.08 3.62
C PHE A 212 -7.38 4.71 4.88
N SER A 213 -7.31 5.50 5.95
CA SER A 213 -8.06 5.28 7.20
C SER A 213 -7.83 3.92 7.91
N ASP A 214 -6.70 3.25 7.64
CA ASP A 214 -6.33 1.96 8.25
C ASP A 214 -5.77 2.06 9.69
N ARG A 215 -5.85 3.24 10.32
CA ARG A 215 -5.24 3.50 11.63
C ARG A 215 -5.75 2.57 12.72
N GLU A 216 -7.07 2.46 12.87
CA GLU A 216 -7.69 1.61 13.88
C GLU A 216 -7.41 0.12 13.62
N LEU A 217 -7.33 -0.26 12.34
CA LEU A 217 -6.93 -1.60 11.92
C LEU A 217 -5.50 -1.91 12.36
N ALA A 218 -4.58 -0.97 12.12
CA ALA A 218 -3.18 -1.07 12.52
C ALA A 218 -3.04 -1.24 14.04
N GLU A 219 -3.69 -0.38 14.82
CA GLU A 219 -3.69 -0.45 16.29
C GLU A 219 -4.23 -1.80 16.81
N LYS A 220 -5.37 -2.24 16.26
CA LYS A 220 -5.99 -3.53 16.64
C LYS A 220 -5.10 -4.72 16.30
N ARG A 221 -4.42 -4.70 15.16
CA ARG A 221 -3.51 -5.78 14.75
C ARG A 221 -2.20 -5.72 15.55
N TYR A 222 -1.65 -4.54 15.76
CA TYR A 222 -0.47 -4.32 16.58
C TYR A 222 -0.66 -4.87 17.99
N LYS A 223 -1.80 -4.60 18.64
CA LYS A 223 -2.14 -5.15 19.97
C LYS A 223 -2.10 -6.67 20.03
N LYS A 224 -2.40 -7.36 18.92
CA LYS A 224 -2.38 -8.83 18.81
C LYS A 224 -1.01 -9.43 18.49
N LEU A 225 -0.02 -8.63 18.10
CA LEU A 225 1.34 -9.14 17.85
C LEU A 225 1.95 -9.66 19.15
N GLU A 226 2.66 -10.79 19.06
CA GLU A 226 3.36 -11.36 20.22
C GLU A 226 4.58 -10.51 20.62
N LEU A 227 5.26 -9.95 19.62
CA LEU A 227 6.40 -9.06 19.81
C LEU A 227 5.96 -7.61 19.62
N LYS A 228 6.35 -6.71 20.53
CA LYS A 228 6.18 -5.26 20.39
C LYS A 228 7.48 -4.58 20.00
N ALA A 229 7.39 -3.31 19.58
CA ALA A 229 8.57 -2.49 19.34
C ALA A 229 9.40 -2.28 20.62
N ALA A 230 8.76 -1.95 21.75
CA ALA A 230 9.43 -1.87 23.05
C ALA A 230 10.20 -3.14 23.44
N ASP A 231 9.62 -4.33 23.19
CA ASP A 231 10.30 -5.61 23.44
C ASP A 231 11.64 -5.71 22.69
N LEU A 232 11.68 -5.29 21.43
CA LEU A 232 12.90 -5.34 20.62
C LEU A 232 13.92 -4.29 21.07
N LEU A 233 13.46 -3.11 21.46
CA LEU A 233 14.33 -2.05 21.98
C LEU A 233 15.02 -2.48 23.29
N GLU A 234 14.36 -3.30 24.11
CA GLU A 234 14.93 -3.86 25.34
C GLU A 234 15.80 -5.10 25.10
N LYS A 235 15.37 -6.01 24.21
CA LYS A 235 16.00 -7.34 24.01
C LYS A 235 17.19 -7.33 23.05
N GLU A 236 17.33 -6.31 22.21
CA GLU A 236 18.39 -6.24 21.19
C GLU A 236 19.40 -5.13 21.48
N ALA A 237 20.66 -5.51 21.62
CA ALA A 237 21.75 -4.58 21.82
C ALA A 237 22.41 -4.16 20.49
N GLU A 238 22.21 -4.93 19.41
CA GLU A 238 22.86 -4.71 18.11
C GLU A 238 21.86 -4.53 16.95
N PHE A 239 21.72 -3.28 16.51
CA PHE A 239 21.01 -2.93 15.28
C PHE A 239 22.04 -2.74 14.15
N LYS A 240 22.20 -3.74 13.28
CA LYS A 240 23.02 -3.53 12.06
C LYS A 240 22.30 -2.61 11.09
N ALA A 241 23.10 -1.86 10.34
CA ALA A 241 22.61 -0.98 9.28
C ALA A 241 21.73 -1.75 8.28
N CYS A 242 20.54 -1.22 8.03
CA CYS A 242 19.75 -1.64 6.88
C CYS A 242 20.52 -1.31 5.60
N LYS A 243 20.49 -2.19 4.58
CA LYS A 243 21.14 -1.93 3.29
C LYS A 243 20.62 -0.67 2.57
N TYR A 244 19.47 -0.16 2.99
CA TYR A 244 18.83 1.06 2.49
C TYR A 244 19.09 2.29 3.38
N GLY A 245 20.06 2.23 4.31
CA GLY A 245 20.40 3.34 5.21
C GLY A 245 19.46 3.51 6.41
N LEU A 246 18.41 2.69 6.50
CA LEU A 246 17.42 2.77 7.58
C LEU A 246 18.00 2.48 8.96
N ASP A 247 17.84 3.46 9.85
CA ASP A 247 18.09 3.32 11.28
C ASP A 247 16.95 2.51 11.93
N VAL A 248 17.23 1.22 12.12
CA VAL A 248 16.25 0.25 12.62
C VAL A 248 15.81 0.59 14.04
N LYS A 249 16.72 1.10 14.86
CA LYS A 249 16.42 1.46 16.26
C LYS A 249 15.48 2.66 16.29
N ASN A 250 15.84 3.76 15.62
CA ASN A 250 14.99 4.95 15.54
C ASN A 250 13.61 4.60 14.97
N LYS A 251 13.55 3.74 13.95
CA LYS A 251 12.26 3.32 13.40
C LYS A 251 11.41 2.56 14.43
N LEU A 252 11.99 1.64 15.20
CA LEU A 252 11.26 0.95 16.27
C LEU A 252 10.76 1.92 17.34
N GLU A 253 11.55 2.93 17.71
CA GLU A 253 11.12 4.00 18.63
C GLU A 253 9.90 4.76 18.07
N ILE A 254 9.88 5.06 16.77
CA ILE A 254 8.72 5.70 16.11
C ILE A 254 7.51 4.76 16.03
N VAL A 255 7.71 3.46 15.77
CA VAL A 255 6.62 2.48 15.83
C VAL A 255 6.01 2.47 17.23
N ASP A 256 6.83 2.43 18.26
CA ASP A 256 6.36 2.42 19.64
C ASP A 256 5.64 3.73 20.02
N TYR A 257 6.15 4.88 19.57
CA TYR A 257 5.47 6.17 19.72
C TYR A 257 4.07 6.19 19.07
N LYS A 258 3.92 5.55 17.90
CA LYS A 258 2.65 5.55 17.14
C LYS A 258 1.63 4.53 17.65
N LEU A 259 2.10 3.31 17.94
CA LEU A 259 1.27 2.12 18.12
C LEU A 259 1.46 1.46 19.49
N GLY A 260 2.57 1.76 20.17
CA GLY A 260 2.89 1.25 21.50
C GLY A 260 2.14 1.96 22.62
N GLU A 261 2.29 1.38 23.81
CA GLU A 261 1.73 1.94 25.05
C GLU A 261 2.84 2.44 25.98
N SER A 262 4.12 2.28 25.58
CA SER A 262 5.27 2.60 26.42
C SER A 262 5.48 4.11 26.58
N GLU A 263 6.25 4.48 27.60
CA GLU A 263 6.70 5.86 27.83
C GLU A 263 8.07 6.17 27.21
N ILE A 264 8.63 5.29 26.37
CA ILE A 264 9.99 5.46 25.80
C ILE A 264 10.15 6.80 25.04
N MET A 265 9.06 7.33 24.49
CA MET A 265 9.03 8.56 23.69
C MET A 265 8.00 9.62 24.17
N LYS A 266 7.33 9.41 25.32
CA LYS A 266 6.35 10.37 25.89
C LYS A 266 7.03 11.32 26.88
#